data_AF-A0A379VWK2-F1
#
_entry.id   AF-A0A379VWK2-F1
#
_cell.length_a   1.000
_cell.length_b   1.000
_cell.length_c   1.000
_cell.angle_alpha   90.00
_cell.angle_beta   90.00
_cell.angle_gamma   90.00
#
_symmetry.space_group_name_H-M   'P 1'
#
loop_
_entity.id
_entity.type
_entity.pdbx_description
1 polymer ?
#
loop_
_entity_poly.entity_id
_entity_poly.type
_entity_poly.pdbx_seq_one_letter_code
_entity_poly.pdbx_strand_id
1 'polypeptide(L)'
;MKLSPYLAALLLLSASGAAYGAMECKFYNGDTRQIMSPGVQPIITFHPSVQTATLLASGITMELTPEMHSHCAVGDDGENIYQMTDNTLLEGYVDGKALFRTNIPGITYAIGLYPAGKGITGWFPVNSGQYYMTAYADDNEGYFDHEKKWYAVMEIYQMPGFNGVPSGVGFISSIGGPLGRIVLGDPVGSESDHPRPLITISDMMFNIPFSEPTCILTAPTTVNLGDWYRSDLEKDQTTEVPFQITGTCTGRLKSRSWRNPHIPMRIRTCSPTRLPATQALPRLAASV
;
A
#
# COMPACT_ATOMS: atom_id res chain seq x y z
N MET A 1 64.67 -36.63 -23.10
CA MET A 1 63.79 -37.15 -22.02
C MET A 1 62.37 -37.24 -22.59
N LYS A 2 61.81 -38.45 -22.69
CA LYS A 2 60.44 -38.65 -23.21
C LYS A 2 59.48 -38.48 -22.03
N LEU A 3 58.73 -37.38 -22.00
CA LEU A 3 57.64 -37.23 -21.03
C LEU A 3 56.57 -38.29 -21.31
N SER A 4 56.21 -39.03 -20.27
CA SER A 4 55.16 -40.04 -20.29
C SER A 4 53.80 -39.38 -20.57
N PRO A 5 52.94 -39.95 -21.44
CA PRO A 5 51.63 -39.37 -21.75
C PRO A 5 50.72 -39.23 -20.52
N TYR A 6 50.98 -40.00 -19.46
CA TYR A 6 50.26 -39.91 -18.18
C TYR A 6 50.61 -38.65 -17.37
N LEU A 7 51.81 -38.09 -17.54
CA LEU A 7 52.23 -36.84 -16.88
C LEU A 7 51.62 -35.60 -17.54
N ALA A 8 51.35 -35.65 -18.86
CA ALA A 8 50.64 -34.59 -19.56
C ALA A 8 49.14 -34.56 -19.20
N ALA A 9 48.52 -35.73 -18.96
CA ALA A 9 47.13 -35.81 -18.54
C ALA A 9 46.90 -35.29 -17.11
N LEU A 10 47.83 -35.53 -16.17
CA LEU A 10 47.72 -35.00 -14.80
C LEU A 10 47.83 -33.47 -14.74
N LEU A 11 48.69 -32.87 -15.58
CA LEU A 11 48.85 -31.41 -15.68
C LEU A 11 47.61 -30.71 -16.26
N LEU A 12 46.86 -31.38 -17.14
CA LEU A 12 45.59 -30.87 -17.67
C LEU A 12 44.43 -31.00 -16.66
N LEU A 13 44.42 -32.01 -15.79
CA LEU A 13 43.42 -32.13 -14.72
C LEU A 13 43.67 -31.16 -13.55
N SER A 14 44.90 -30.71 -13.32
CA SER A 14 45.20 -29.68 -12.31
C SER A 14 44.82 -28.25 -12.75
N ALA A 15 44.55 -28.03 -14.04
CA ALA A 15 44.08 -26.74 -14.56
C ALA A 15 42.54 -26.62 -14.58
N SER A 16 41.80 -27.68 -14.30
CA SER A 16 40.34 -27.67 -14.14
C SER A 16 39.87 -27.36 -12.72
N GLY A 17 40.77 -26.89 -11.84
CA GLY A 17 40.35 -26.21 -10.61
C GLY A 17 39.63 -24.94 -11.03
N ALA A 18 38.31 -24.93 -10.90
CA ALA A 18 37.41 -23.86 -11.31
C ALA A 18 38.04 -22.48 -11.05
N ALA A 19 38.42 -21.81 -12.13
CA ALA A 19 38.49 -20.37 -12.11
C ALA A 19 37.03 -19.90 -11.95
N TYR A 20 36.56 -19.84 -10.71
CA TYR A 20 35.44 -18.98 -10.37
C TYR A 20 35.98 -17.58 -10.59
N GLY A 21 35.81 -17.05 -11.80
CA GLY A 21 35.88 -15.61 -11.99
C GLY A 21 34.85 -14.99 -11.05
N ALA A 22 35.15 -13.81 -10.50
CA ALA A 22 34.09 -13.03 -9.89
C ALA A 22 32.95 -12.91 -10.92
N MET A 23 31.72 -13.02 -10.44
CA MET A 23 30.54 -12.91 -11.27
C MET A 23 29.85 -11.59 -10.91
N GLU A 24 29.48 -10.84 -11.93
CA GLU A 24 28.65 -9.66 -11.80
C GLU A 24 27.27 -9.95 -12.38
N CYS A 25 26.23 -9.40 -11.74
CA CYS A 25 24.86 -9.50 -12.22
C CYS A 25 24.31 -8.13 -12.51
N LYS A 26 23.59 -7.98 -13.62
CA LYS A 26 23.04 -6.70 -14.08
C LYS A 26 21.69 -6.85 -14.76
N PHE A 27 20.97 -5.74 -14.86
CA PHE A 27 19.78 -5.67 -15.71
C PHE A 27 20.16 -5.55 -17.18
N TYR A 28 19.29 -6.01 -18.07
CA TYR A 28 19.54 -5.92 -19.51
C TYR A 28 19.56 -4.49 -20.08
N ASN A 29 18.83 -3.55 -19.45
CA ASN A 29 18.76 -2.16 -19.88
C ASN A 29 18.24 -1.27 -18.75
N GLY A 30 18.35 0.04 -18.94
CA GLY A 30 17.94 1.08 -17.98
C GLY A 30 16.57 1.68 -18.27
N ASP A 31 15.78 1.06 -19.15
CA ASP A 31 14.48 1.58 -19.54
C ASP A 31 13.55 1.71 -18.32
N THR A 32 12.64 2.68 -18.36
CA THR A 32 11.66 2.87 -17.27
C THR A 32 10.72 1.67 -17.18
N ARG A 33 10.35 1.28 -15.96
CA ARG A 33 9.41 0.20 -15.66
C ARG A 33 8.22 0.75 -14.92
N GLN A 34 7.04 0.43 -15.42
CA GLN A 34 5.76 0.74 -14.83
C GLN A 34 5.27 -0.47 -14.03
N ILE A 35 4.93 -0.26 -12.75
CA ILE A 35 4.24 -1.28 -11.95
C ILE A 35 2.81 -1.42 -12.48
N MET A 36 2.38 -2.66 -12.69
CA MET A 36 1.05 -2.99 -13.17
C MET A 36 0.10 -3.36 -12.02
N SER A 37 -1.20 -3.43 -12.33
CA SER A 37 -2.21 -3.81 -11.35
C SER A 37 -1.96 -5.23 -10.83
N PRO A 38 -2.18 -5.51 -9.53
CA PRO A 38 -2.10 -6.87 -9.01
C PRO A 38 -3.14 -7.76 -9.67
N GLY A 39 -2.74 -8.98 -10.06
CA GLY A 39 -3.66 -9.98 -10.60
C GLY A 39 -4.66 -10.50 -9.57
N VAL A 40 -4.22 -10.65 -8.30
CA VAL A 40 -5.06 -11.02 -7.17
C VAL A 40 -4.96 -9.92 -6.11
N GLN A 41 -6.10 -9.45 -5.62
CA GLN A 41 -6.18 -8.34 -4.68
C GLN A 41 -6.78 -8.81 -3.34
N PRO A 42 -6.16 -8.49 -2.20
CA PRO A 42 -6.74 -8.78 -0.90
C PRO A 42 -7.93 -7.85 -0.62
N ILE A 43 -8.82 -8.26 0.29
CA ILE A 43 -9.80 -7.34 0.89
C ILE A 43 -9.19 -6.80 2.18
N ILE A 44 -9.03 -5.48 2.25
CA ILE A 44 -8.44 -4.82 3.40
C ILE A 44 -9.50 -4.57 4.47
N THR A 45 -9.17 -4.87 5.73
CA THR A 45 -9.97 -4.45 6.89
C THR A 45 -9.18 -3.42 7.69
N PHE A 46 -9.73 -2.22 7.84
CA PHE A 46 -9.06 -1.18 8.62
C PHE A 46 -9.18 -1.41 10.11
N HIS A 47 -8.11 -1.06 10.82
CA HIS A 47 -8.11 -1.05 12.27
C HIS A 47 -8.70 0.26 12.81
N PRO A 48 -9.44 0.20 13.92
CA PRO A 48 -9.95 1.35 14.65
C PRO A 48 -8.99 2.53 14.84
N SER A 49 -7.84 2.24 15.41
CA SER A 49 -6.78 3.21 15.65
C SER A 49 -5.53 2.41 15.92
N VAL A 50 -4.42 2.83 15.34
CA VAL A 50 -3.12 2.17 15.50
C VAL A 50 -2.15 3.16 16.15
N GLN A 51 -1.32 2.68 17.06
CA GLN A 51 -0.29 3.48 17.73
C GLN A 51 1.02 3.48 16.95
N THR A 52 1.25 2.41 16.18
CA THR A 52 2.39 2.21 15.28
C THR A 52 1.86 1.83 13.91
N ALA A 53 2.70 1.93 12.88
CA ALA A 53 2.35 1.42 11.56
C ALA A 53 1.95 -0.05 11.67
N THR A 54 0.81 -0.41 11.08
CA THR A 54 0.23 -1.76 11.17
C THR A 54 0.09 -2.31 9.77
N LEU A 55 0.72 -3.47 9.51
CA LEU A 55 0.62 -4.17 8.24
C LEU A 55 -0.81 -4.70 8.05
N LEU A 56 -1.47 -4.28 6.97
CA LEU A 56 -2.82 -4.71 6.59
C LEU A 56 -2.80 -5.89 5.61
N ALA A 57 -1.85 -5.88 4.68
CA ALA A 57 -1.65 -6.94 3.70
C ALA A 57 -0.22 -6.97 3.18
N SER A 58 0.24 -8.14 2.75
CA SER A 58 1.58 -8.35 2.18
C SER A 58 1.53 -9.39 1.06
N GLY A 59 2.64 -9.55 0.33
CA GLY A 59 2.78 -10.58 -0.70
C GLY A 59 1.98 -10.30 -1.99
N ILE A 60 1.43 -9.10 -2.12
CA ILE A 60 0.68 -8.67 -3.31
C ILE A 60 1.66 -8.54 -4.46
N THR A 61 1.62 -9.48 -5.40
CA THR A 61 2.57 -9.56 -6.52
C THR A 61 2.03 -8.81 -7.73
N MET A 62 2.90 -8.05 -8.40
CA MET A 62 2.58 -7.24 -9.57
C MET A 62 3.65 -7.41 -10.65
N GLU A 63 3.18 -7.33 -11.90
CA GLU A 63 4.04 -7.33 -13.08
C GLU A 63 4.69 -5.96 -13.29
N LEU A 64 5.79 -5.94 -14.04
CA LEU A 64 6.44 -4.74 -14.54
C LEU A 64 6.21 -4.64 -16.05
N THR A 65 5.96 -3.45 -16.57
CA THR A 65 5.84 -3.20 -18.01
C THR A 65 6.76 -2.04 -18.44
N PRO A 66 7.64 -2.22 -19.44
CA PRO A 66 8.03 -3.49 -20.06
C PRO A 66 8.54 -4.52 -19.04
N GLU A 67 8.71 -5.78 -19.43
CA GLU A 67 9.29 -6.78 -18.53
C GLU A 67 10.73 -6.41 -18.15
N MET A 68 11.16 -6.80 -16.96
CA MET A 68 12.50 -6.55 -16.45
C MET A 68 13.21 -7.87 -16.21
N HIS A 69 14.42 -8.01 -16.76
CA HIS A 69 15.21 -9.23 -16.67
C HIS A 69 16.63 -8.91 -16.22
N SER A 70 17.23 -9.84 -15.48
CA SER A 70 18.64 -9.83 -15.13
C SER A 70 19.40 -10.97 -15.80
N HIS A 71 20.72 -10.83 -15.86
CA HIS A 71 21.65 -11.89 -16.22
C HIS A 71 22.95 -11.69 -15.44
N CYS A 72 23.78 -12.73 -15.39
CA CYS A 72 25.10 -12.63 -14.80
C CYS A 72 26.19 -13.00 -15.81
N ALA A 73 27.37 -12.43 -15.64
CA ALA A 73 28.54 -12.67 -16.45
C ALA A 73 29.80 -12.56 -15.58
N VAL A 74 30.96 -12.94 -16.11
CA VAL A 74 32.23 -12.76 -15.40
C VAL A 74 32.54 -11.27 -15.28
N GLY A 75 32.77 -10.79 -14.06
CA GLY A 75 33.09 -9.41 -13.72
C GLY A 75 33.17 -9.17 -12.20
N ASP A 76 33.64 -7.99 -11.79
CA ASP A 76 34.04 -7.71 -10.40
C ASP A 76 33.05 -6.81 -9.64
N ASP A 77 31.89 -6.50 -10.23
CA ASP A 77 30.91 -5.56 -9.69
C ASP A 77 29.80 -6.22 -8.84
N GLY A 78 29.83 -7.54 -8.70
CA GLY A 78 28.97 -8.32 -7.81
C GLY A 78 27.48 -8.35 -8.20
N GLU A 79 26.64 -8.75 -7.26
CA GLU A 79 25.27 -9.22 -7.51
C GLU A 79 24.24 -8.73 -6.48
N ASN A 80 24.64 -7.79 -5.63
CA ASN A 80 23.76 -7.19 -4.62
C ASN A 80 22.73 -6.24 -5.24
N ILE A 81 21.60 -6.07 -4.55
CA ILE A 81 20.53 -5.17 -5.01
C ILE A 81 20.70 -3.82 -4.35
N TYR A 82 20.83 -2.78 -5.16
CA TYR A 82 20.89 -1.40 -4.71
C TYR A 82 19.67 -0.62 -5.19
N GLN A 83 19.11 0.20 -4.32
CA GLN A 83 17.96 1.04 -4.66
C GLN A 83 18.13 2.45 -4.12
N MET A 84 17.49 3.40 -4.80
CA MET A 84 17.41 4.79 -4.43
C MET A 84 15.97 5.25 -4.59
N THR A 85 15.41 5.89 -3.56
CA THR A 85 14.00 6.32 -3.57
C THR A 85 13.86 7.73 -4.11
N ASP A 86 12.77 7.95 -4.85
CA ASP A 86 12.31 9.27 -5.25
C ASP A 86 11.36 9.84 -4.17
N ASN A 87 11.59 11.10 -3.78
CA ASN A 87 10.84 11.72 -2.69
C ASN A 87 9.43 12.18 -3.09
N THR A 88 9.07 12.17 -4.38
CA THR A 88 7.81 12.72 -4.89
C THR A 88 6.59 12.09 -4.22
N LEU A 89 6.64 10.78 -3.96
CA LEU A 89 5.55 10.02 -3.36
C LEU A 89 5.83 9.56 -1.93
N LEU A 90 7.01 9.84 -1.39
CA LEU A 90 7.44 9.39 -0.07
C LEU A 90 6.62 10.06 1.05
N GLU A 91 6.00 9.25 1.91
CA GLU A 91 5.25 9.72 3.10
C GLU A 91 5.97 9.38 4.41
N GLY A 92 6.80 8.34 4.43
CA GLY A 92 7.50 7.91 5.64
C GLY A 92 8.21 6.58 5.44
N TYR A 93 8.38 5.83 6.53
CA TYR A 93 9.05 4.54 6.49
C TYR A 93 8.60 3.59 7.60
N VAL A 94 8.79 2.29 7.35
CA VAL A 94 8.66 1.20 8.34
C VAL A 94 9.79 0.21 8.10
N ASP A 95 10.53 -0.14 9.16
CA ASP A 95 11.62 -1.14 9.09
C ASP A 95 12.63 -0.87 7.96
N GLY A 96 12.96 0.41 7.72
CA GLY A 96 13.86 0.86 6.65
C GLY A 96 13.23 0.92 5.25
N LYS A 97 12.02 0.42 5.08
CA LYS A 97 11.25 0.47 3.82
C LYS A 97 10.61 1.84 3.64
N ALA A 98 10.80 2.46 2.49
CA ALA A 98 10.05 3.65 2.10
C ALA A 98 8.55 3.33 2.00
N LEU A 99 7.74 4.27 2.47
CA LEU A 99 6.29 4.23 2.37
C LEU A 99 5.81 5.29 1.39
N PHE A 100 5.02 4.86 0.42
CA PHE A 100 4.43 5.70 -0.62
C PHE A 100 2.95 5.96 -0.36
N ARG A 101 2.48 7.15 -0.77
CA ARG A 101 1.10 7.62 -0.56
C ARG A 101 0.07 6.87 -1.39
N THR A 102 -1.10 6.61 -0.79
CA THR A 102 -2.31 6.20 -1.51
C THR A 102 -3.31 7.35 -1.62
N ASN A 103 -4.43 7.11 -2.31
CA ASN A 103 -5.60 8.00 -2.33
C ASN A 103 -6.31 8.16 -0.96
N ILE A 104 -5.98 7.34 0.05
CA ILE A 104 -6.55 7.41 1.40
C ILE A 104 -5.46 7.89 2.38
N PRO A 105 -5.58 9.11 2.95
CA PRO A 105 -4.62 9.63 3.90
C PRO A 105 -4.43 8.71 5.11
N GLY A 106 -3.18 8.40 5.47
CA GLY A 106 -2.86 7.46 6.54
C GLY A 106 -2.88 5.98 6.14
N ILE A 107 -3.16 5.67 4.87
CA ILE A 107 -2.91 4.36 4.26
C ILE A 107 -1.76 4.51 3.27
N THR A 108 -0.70 3.74 3.48
CA THR A 108 0.53 3.79 2.69
C THR A 108 0.91 2.40 2.20
N TYR A 109 1.85 2.33 1.27
CA TYR A 109 2.39 1.05 0.81
C TYR A 109 3.90 1.10 0.62
N ALA A 110 4.54 -0.04 0.87
CA ALA A 110 5.94 -0.28 0.52
C ALA A 110 6.01 -1.12 -0.74
N ILE A 111 7.06 -0.90 -1.56
CA ILE A 111 7.34 -1.70 -2.75
C ILE A 111 8.71 -2.34 -2.61
N GLY A 112 8.75 -3.65 -2.86
CA GLY A 112 9.97 -4.42 -3.06
C GLY A 112 10.02 -4.98 -4.48
N LEU A 113 11.23 -5.21 -4.97
CA LEU A 113 11.48 -5.89 -6.25
C LEU A 113 12.23 -7.20 -6.00
N TYR A 114 11.86 -8.23 -6.75
CA TYR A 114 12.44 -9.57 -6.57
C TYR A 114 12.48 -10.35 -7.90
N PRO A 115 13.48 -11.23 -8.09
CA PRO A 115 13.56 -12.12 -9.25
C PRO A 115 12.65 -13.35 -9.12
N ALA A 116 12.23 -13.90 -10.26
CA ALA A 116 11.43 -15.12 -10.36
C ALA A 116 12.11 -16.30 -9.65
N GLY A 117 11.33 -17.10 -8.94
CA GLY A 117 11.84 -18.19 -8.10
C GLY A 117 12.14 -17.79 -6.64
N LYS A 118 11.98 -16.50 -6.29
CA LYS A 118 12.02 -15.93 -4.94
C LYS A 118 13.17 -16.45 -4.06
N GLY A 119 14.37 -15.91 -4.26
CA GLY A 119 15.47 -16.00 -3.29
C GLY A 119 15.54 -14.80 -2.35
N ILE A 120 15.42 -13.58 -2.90
CA ILE A 120 15.70 -12.32 -2.19
C ILE A 120 14.76 -11.20 -2.64
N THR A 121 14.56 -10.16 -1.81
CA THR A 121 13.74 -8.99 -2.16
C THR A 121 14.44 -7.71 -1.69
N GLY A 122 14.70 -6.80 -2.63
CA GLY A 122 15.15 -5.43 -2.31
C GLY A 122 13.93 -4.53 -2.11
N TRP A 123 13.79 -3.96 -0.91
CA TRP A 123 12.75 -2.99 -0.60
C TRP A 123 13.29 -1.58 -0.78
N PHE A 124 12.52 -0.71 -1.46
CA PHE A 124 12.93 0.68 -1.63
C PHE A 124 13.28 1.31 -0.27
N PRO A 125 14.47 1.90 -0.10
CA PRO A 125 14.92 2.44 1.17
C PRO A 125 14.34 3.84 1.38
N VAL A 126 14.38 4.39 2.59
CA VAL A 126 13.90 5.78 2.83
C VAL A 126 14.76 6.83 2.11
N ASN A 127 15.99 6.47 1.82
CA ASN A 127 17.02 7.40 1.38
C ASN A 127 16.84 7.78 -0.09
N SER A 128 17.05 9.08 -0.35
CA SER A 128 17.06 9.68 -1.68
C SER A 128 18.44 10.25 -2.03
N GLY A 129 18.72 10.37 -3.32
CA GLY A 129 19.93 11.02 -3.84
C GLY A 129 21.19 10.16 -3.88
N GLN A 130 21.18 8.95 -3.29
CA GLN A 130 22.25 7.96 -3.44
C GLN A 130 21.68 6.53 -3.35
N TYR A 131 22.42 5.57 -3.90
CA TYR A 131 22.07 4.15 -3.88
C TYR A 131 22.44 3.49 -2.56
N TYR A 132 21.55 2.66 -2.04
CA TYR A 132 21.76 1.86 -0.84
C TYR A 132 21.57 0.39 -1.15
N MET A 133 22.43 -0.45 -0.57
CA MET A 133 22.23 -1.89 -0.63
C MET A 133 20.97 -2.25 0.16
N THR A 134 20.00 -2.82 -0.54
CA THR A 134 18.69 -3.20 -0.01
C THR A 134 18.51 -4.69 0.12
N ALA A 135 19.37 -5.45 -0.56
CA ALA A 135 19.41 -6.90 -0.45
C ALA A 135 20.82 -7.40 -0.75
N TYR A 136 21.32 -8.26 0.14
CA TYR A 136 22.62 -8.91 0.04
C TYR A 136 22.44 -10.34 -0.49
N ALA A 137 23.01 -10.63 -1.65
CA ALA A 137 22.78 -11.87 -2.39
C ALA A 137 23.71 -13.03 -1.99
N ASP A 138 24.76 -12.76 -1.22
CA ASP A 138 25.68 -13.75 -0.63
C ASP A 138 26.32 -14.68 -1.67
N ASP A 139 26.84 -14.10 -2.76
CA ASP A 139 27.50 -14.79 -3.87
C ASP A 139 26.60 -15.88 -4.49
N ASN A 140 25.29 -15.58 -4.63
CA ASN A 140 24.30 -16.50 -5.17
C ASN A 140 23.69 -15.96 -6.48
N GLU A 141 24.51 -16.00 -7.53
CA GLU A 141 24.16 -15.50 -8.86
C GLU A 141 22.99 -16.27 -9.49
N GLY A 142 22.73 -17.50 -9.03
CA GLY A 142 21.59 -18.31 -9.46
C GLY A 142 20.23 -17.65 -9.21
N TYR A 143 20.16 -16.65 -8.33
CA TYR A 143 18.97 -15.82 -8.15
C TYR A 143 18.69 -14.90 -9.33
N PHE A 144 19.71 -14.55 -10.12
CA PHE A 144 19.64 -13.50 -11.14
C PHE A 144 20.01 -13.97 -12.54
N ASP A 145 20.77 -15.06 -12.67
CA ASP A 145 21.28 -15.56 -13.95
C ASP A 145 20.23 -16.36 -14.75
N HIS A 146 20.44 -16.47 -16.07
CA HIS A 146 19.53 -17.07 -17.04
C HIS A 146 18.24 -16.27 -17.26
N GLU A 147 18.39 -14.97 -17.52
CA GLU A 147 17.29 -14.09 -17.93
C GLU A 147 16.16 -14.03 -16.89
N LYS A 148 16.49 -14.01 -15.60
CA LYS A 148 15.48 -14.04 -14.53
C LYS A 148 14.57 -12.83 -14.66
N LYS A 149 13.28 -13.11 -14.85
CA LYS A 149 12.22 -12.11 -14.83
C LYS A 149 12.06 -11.54 -13.42
N TRP A 150 11.81 -10.25 -13.31
CA TRP A 150 11.57 -9.56 -12.05
C TRP A 150 10.12 -9.13 -11.87
N TYR A 151 9.69 -9.07 -10.61
CA TYR A 151 8.36 -8.68 -10.19
C TYR A 151 8.43 -7.63 -9.10
N ALA A 152 7.33 -6.91 -8.92
CA ALA A 152 7.10 -6.09 -7.73
C ALA A 152 6.27 -6.85 -6.69
N VAL A 153 6.55 -6.60 -5.42
CA VAL A 153 5.74 -7.03 -4.28
C VAL A 153 5.36 -5.83 -3.44
N MET A 154 4.13 -5.81 -2.94
CA MET A 154 3.61 -4.73 -2.11
C MET A 154 3.24 -5.20 -0.71
N GLU A 155 3.49 -4.31 0.24
CA GLU A 155 2.93 -4.33 1.59
C GLU A 155 2.11 -3.06 1.80
N ILE A 156 0.94 -3.19 2.42
CA ILE A 156 0.04 -2.07 2.71
C ILE A 156 -0.01 -1.86 4.21
N TYR A 157 0.13 -0.62 4.64
CA TYR A 157 0.18 -0.23 6.03
C TYR A 157 -0.91 0.78 6.37
N GLN A 158 -1.45 0.64 7.58
CA GLN A 158 -2.20 1.69 8.25
C GLN A 158 -1.26 2.46 9.18
N MET A 159 -1.19 3.77 9.00
CA MET A 159 -0.34 4.66 9.79
C MET A 159 -1.07 5.23 11.00
N PRO A 160 -0.34 5.59 12.07
CA PRO A 160 -0.89 6.42 13.14
C PRO A 160 -1.46 7.72 12.55
N GLY A 161 -2.69 8.07 12.92
CA GLY A 161 -3.37 9.24 12.37
C GLY A 161 -4.36 8.95 11.24
N PHE A 162 -4.53 7.69 10.84
CA PHE A 162 -5.66 7.30 10.00
C PHE A 162 -6.99 7.67 10.68
N ASN A 163 -7.78 8.55 10.03
CA ASN A 163 -9.05 9.07 10.55
C ASN A 163 -10.27 8.51 9.81
N GLY A 164 -10.04 7.50 8.96
CA GLY A 164 -11.06 6.86 8.16
C GLY A 164 -11.01 7.21 6.68
N VAL A 165 -11.86 6.52 5.93
CA VAL A 165 -11.95 6.64 4.47
C VAL A 165 -12.67 7.93 4.10
N PRO A 166 -12.11 8.77 3.20
CA PRO A 166 -12.80 9.94 2.68
C PRO A 166 -14.13 9.58 1.99
N SER A 167 -15.12 10.47 2.07
CA SER A 167 -16.42 10.25 1.44
C SER A 167 -16.27 10.06 -0.08
N GLY A 168 -16.93 9.04 -0.63
CA GLY A 168 -16.91 8.72 -2.06
C GLY A 168 -15.73 7.87 -2.51
N VAL A 169 -14.82 7.48 -1.61
CA VAL A 169 -13.73 6.53 -1.93
C VAL A 169 -14.18 5.11 -1.60
N GLY A 170 -14.17 4.22 -2.60
CA GLY A 170 -14.57 2.81 -2.45
C GLY A 170 -13.45 1.77 -2.53
N PHE A 171 -12.22 2.21 -2.83
CA PHE A 171 -11.05 1.34 -2.96
C PHE A 171 -9.75 2.10 -2.66
N ILE A 172 -8.73 1.38 -2.20
CA ILE A 172 -7.38 1.92 -2.03
C ILE A 172 -6.70 1.90 -3.40
N SER A 173 -6.02 2.99 -3.74
CA SER A 173 -5.43 3.22 -5.04
C SER A 173 -4.13 4.01 -4.97
N SER A 174 -3.26 3.83 -5.97
CA SER A 174 -2.00 4.57 -6.05
C SER A 174 -2.21 6.02 -6.44
N ILE A 175 -1.36 6.89 -5.89
CA ILE A 175 -1.02 8.17 -6.50
C ILE A 175 0.16 7.92 -7.45
N GLY A 176 0.08 8.46 -8.65
CA GLY A 176 1.03 8.27 -9.72
C GLY A 176 2.31 9.09 -9.57
N GLY A 177 3.42 8.53 -10.02
CA GLY A 177 4.73 9.16 -9.97
C GLY A 177 5.90 8.16 -9.93
N PRO A 178 7.13 8.67 -9.92
CA PRO A 178 8.32 7.86 -9.71
C PRO A 178 8.38 7.36 -8.26
N LEU A 179 8.79 6.11 -8.09
CA LEU A 179 9.07 5.51 -6.79
C LEU A 179 10.56 5.54 -6.47
N GLY A 180 11.39 5.32 -7.49
CA GLY A 180 12.83 5.28 -7.33
C GLY A 180 13.52 4.52 -8.44
N ARG A 181 14.82 4.29 -8.28
CA ARG A 181 15.66 3.52 -9.19
C ARG A 181 16.22 2.27 -8.53
N ILE A 182 16.46 1.24 -9.32
CA ILE A 182 17.10 0.00 -8.90
C ILE A 182 18.35 -0.25 -9.73
N VAL A 183 19.36 -0.85 -9.12
CA VAL A 183 20.58 -1.38 -9.73
C VAL A 183 20.83 -2.77 -9.14
N LEU A 184 21.33 -3.66 -9.98
CA LEU A 184 21.87 -4.96 -9.59
C LEU A 184 23.37 -4.90 -9.89
N GLY A 185 24.21 -5.23 -8.91
CA GLY A 185 25.66 -5.00 -8.95
C GLY A 185 26.06 -3.59 -8.45
N ASP A 186 27.33 -3.21 -8.62
CA ASP A 186 27.89 -1.96 -8.08
C ASP A 186 27.24 -0.71 -8.70
N PRO A 187 26.59 0.17 -7.90
CA PRO A 187 25.98 1.39 -8.40
C PRO A 187 26.98 2.48 -8.82
N VAL A 188 28.26 2.39 -8.48
CA VAL A 188 29.29 3.40 -8.79
C VAL A 188 29.77 3.34 -10.25
N GLY A 189 29.55 2.21 -10.93
CA GLY A 189 29.92 1.98 -12.33
C GLY A 189 29.19 2.85 -13.36
N SER A 190 29.43 2.58 -14.65
CA SER A 190 28.76 3.28 -15.75
C SER A 190 27.31 2.78 -15.95
N GLU A 191 26.37 3.63 -16.37
CA GLU A 191 24.98 3.19 -16.63
C GLU A 191 24.84 2.23 -17.81
N SER A 192 25.81 2.25 -18.73
CA SER A 192 25.82 1.32 -19.85
C SER A 192 26.13 -0.10 -19.39
N ASP A 193 26.86 -0.22 -18.29
CA ASP A 193 27.30 -1.50 -17.76
C ASP A 193 26.44 -1.96 -16.58
N HIS A 194 26.03 -1.04 -15.71
CA HIS A 194 25.11 -1.27 -14.60
C HIS A 194 23.85 -0.42 -14.79
N PRO A 195 22.87 -0.89 -15.57
CA PRO A 195 21.71 -0.08 -15.89
C PRO A 195 20.87 0.24 -14.66
N ARG A 196 20.23 1.42 -14.71
CA ARG A 196 19.52 2.02 -13.57
C ARG A 196 18.02 2.24 -13.85
N PRO A 197 17.21 1.18 -14.11
CA PRO A 197 15.80 1.33 -14.37
C PRO A 197 15.08 2.25 -13.38
N LEU A 198 14.33 3.20 -13.91
CA LEU A 198 13.39 3.99 -13.11
C LEU A 198 12.11 3.18 -12.92
N ILE A 199 11.65 3.06 -11.68
CA ILE A 199 10.41 2.37 -11.31
C ILE A 199 9.35 3.42 -11.05
N THR A 200 8.22 3.26 -11.72
CA THR A 200 7.10 4.21 -11.72
C THR A 200 5.79 3.49 -11.44
N ILE A 201 4.81 4.25 -10.96
CA ILE A 201 3.43 3.80 -10.82
C ILE A 201 2.49 4.88 -11.36
N SER A 202 1.36 4.49 -11.92
CA SER A 202 0.38 5.43 -12.48
C SER A 202 -0.66 5.78 -11.43
N ASP A 203 -1.36 6.89 -11.63
CA ASP A 203 -2.58 7.14 -10.89
C ASP A 203 -3.57 6.01 -11.14
N MET A 204 -4.22 5.58 -10.06
CA MET A 204 -5.24 4.53 -10.12
C MET A 204 -4.78 3.17 -10.66
N MET A 205 -3.50 2.81 -10.48
CA MET A 205 -2.93 1.58 -11.01
C MET A 205 -3.52 0.31 -10.37
N PHE A 206 -3.93 0.39 -9.10
CA PHE A 206 -4.56 -0.72 -8.38
C PHE A 206 -5.83 -0.26 -7.68
N ASN A 207 -6.78 -1.17 -7.52
CA ASN A 207 -8.11 -0.88 -6.95
C ASN A 207 -8.43 -1.87 -5.83
N ILE A 208 -7.65 -1.81 -4.75
CA ILE A 208 -7.73 -2.80 -3.68
C ILE A 208 -8.99 -2.54 -2.84
N PRO A 209 -9.93 -3.51 -2.79
CA PRO A 209 -11.17 -3.33 -2.04
C PRO A 209 -10.90 -3.35 -0.53
N PHE A 210 -11.77 -2.70 0.23
CA PHE A 210 -11.80 -2.79 1.69
C PHE A 210 -13.21 -3.00 2.21
N SER A 211 -13.31 -3.62 3.39
CA SER A 211 -14.56 -3.71 4.12
C SER A 211 -14.79 -2.42 4.90
N GLU A 212 -15.84 -1.67 4.58
CA GLU A 212 -16.25 -0.56 5.43
C GLU A 212 -16.69 -1.06 6.81
N PRO A 213 -16.36 -0.33 7.89
CA PRO A 213 -16.88 -0.65 9.22
C PRO A 213 -18.39 -0.48 9.23
N THR A 214 -19.13 -1.59 9.29
CA THR A 214 -20.58 -1.57 9.45
C THR A 214 -20.96 -1.18 10.87
N CYS A 215 -21.72 -0.09 11.01
CA CYS A 215 -22.41 0.26 12.25
C CYS A 215 -23.84 -0.25 12.19
N ILE A 216 -24.20 -1.13 13.11
CA ILE A 216 -25.58 -1.50 13.38
C ILE A 216 -26.09 -0.51 14.42
N LEU A 217 -27.01 0.36 14.03
CA LEU A 217 -27.69 1.30 14.93
C LEU A 217 -29.08 0.76 15.26
N THR A 218 -29.40 0.74 16.54
CA THR A 218 -30.71 0.40 17.08
C THR A 218 -31.28 1.65 17.73
N ALA A 219 -32.32 2.19 17.10
CA ALA A 219 -33.13 3.28 17.65
C ALA A 219 -34.60 2.82 17.75
N PRO A 220 -35.36 3.32 18.74
CA PRO A 220 -36.80 3.18 18.72
C PRO A 220 -37.37 3.82 17.43
N THR A 221 -38.18 3.09 16.68
CA THR A 221 -38.88 3.62 15.49
C THR A 221 -40.05 4.54 15.86
N THR A 222 -40.46 4.50 17.12
CA THR A 222 -41.51 5.34 17.71
C THR A 222 -41.05 5.85 19.07
N VAL A 223 -41.22 7.14 19.33
CA VAL A 223 -40.99 7.77 20.64
C VAL A 223 -42.33 8.28 21.16
N ASN A 224 -42.77 7.76 22.30
CA ASN A 224 -43.98 8.24 22.96
C ASN A 224 -43.64 9.51 23.77
N LEU A 225 -44.22 10.64 23.38
CA LEU A 225 -43.99 11.94 24.02
C LEU A 225 -44.89 12.17 25.26
N GLY A 226 -45.75 11.21 25.59
CA GLY A 226 -46.78 11.34 26.63
C GLY A 226 -47.97 12.19 26.18
N ASP A 227 -48.90 12.40 27.11
CA ASP A 227 -50.06 13.26 26.92
C ASP A 227 -49.68 14.71 27.23
N TRP A 228 -50.16 15.65 26.42
CA TRP A 228 -49.94 17.08 26.59
C TRP A 228 -51.21 17.86 26.34
N TYR A 229 -51.36 18.98 27.06
CA TYR A 229 -52.46 19.91 26.85
C TYR A 229 -51.99 21.12 26.05
N ARG A 230 -52.95 21.80 25.40
CA ARG A 230 -52.68 23.01 24.62
C ARG A 230 -51.97 24.10 25.43
N SER A 231 -52.31 24.23 26.72
CA SER A 231 -51.66 25.17 27.64
C SER A 231 -50.16 24.92 27.81
N ASP A 232 -49.73 23.65 27.72
CA ASP A 232 -48.34 23.26 27.94
C ASP A 232 -47.50 23.60 26.71
N LEU A 233 -48.09 23.52 25.51
CA LEU A 233 -47.49 23.99 24.25
C LEU A 233 -47.37 25.51 24.21
N GLU A 234 -48.41 26.23 24.64
CA GLU A 234 -48.43 27.70 24.61
C GLU A 234 -47.46 28.33 25.61
N LYS A 235 -47.11 27.59 26.68
CA LYS A 235 -46.16 28.02 27.73
C LYS A 235 -44.76 27.40 27.60
N ASP A 236 -44.51 26.60 26.56
CA ASP A 236 -43.24 25.86 26.35
C ASP A 236 -42.86 24.97 27.56
N GLN A 237 -43.87 24.33 28.15
CA GLN A 237 -43.79 23.46 29.34
C GLN A 237 -43.97 21.97 29.00
N THR A 238 -43.87 21.58 27.73
CA THR A 238 -43.93 20.15 27.35
C THR A 238 -42.79 19.36 27.98
N THR A 239 -43.06 18.12 28.38
CA THR A 239 -42.06 17.21 28.96
C THR A 239 -41.06 16.75 27.88
N GLU A 240 -39.77 16.76 28.23
CA GLU A 240 -38.72 16.18 27.39
C GLU A 240 -38.67 14.67 27.62
N VAL A 241 -38.81 13.89 26.55
CA VAL A 241 -38.67 12.43 26.61
C VAL A 241 -37.31 12.02 26.08
N PRO A 242 -36.42 11.45 26.92
CA PRO A 242 -35.15 10.92 26.44
C PRO A 242 -35.41 9.60 25.71
N PHE A 243 -34.82 9.45 24.53
CA PHE A 243 -34.66 8.15 23.88
C PHE A 243 -33.18 7.90 23.61
N GLN A 244 -32.82 6.62 23.50
CA GLN A 244 -31.46 6.20 23.27
C GLN A 244 -31.32 5.59 21.89
N ILE A 245 -30.33 6.04 21.14
CA ILE A 245 -29.84 5.34 19.96
C ILE A 245 -28.62 4.56 20.43
N THR A 246 -28.74 3.25 20.43
CA THR A 246 -27.61 2.35 20.72
C THR A 246 -27.06 1.82 19.41
N GLY A 247 -25.82 1.36 19.42
CA GLY A 247 -25.27 0.73 18.23
C GLY A 247 -23.96 0.04 18.49
N THR A 248 -23.69 -0.96 17.67
CA THR A 248 -22.43 -1.68 17.63
C THR A 248 -21.81 -1.45 16.27
N CYS A 249 -20.58 -0.95 16.26
CA CYS A 249 -19.78 -0.82 15.04
C CYS A 249 -18.66 -1.85 15.08
N THR A 250 -18.51 -2.61 14.00
CA THR A 250 -17.31 -3.41 13.73
C THR A 250 -16.28 -2.50 13.07
N GLY A 251 -14.99 -2.55 13.48
CA GLY A 251 -13.93 -1.74 12.86
C GLY A 251 -13.90 -0.24 13.22
N ARG A 252 -14.19 0.12 14.48
CA ARG A 252 -14.27 1.51 15.02
C ARG A 252 -13.12 2.47 14.64
N LEU A 253 -13.13 3.12 13.48
CA LEU A 253 -12.19 4.23 13.25
C LEU A 253 -12.30 5.31 14.33
N LYS A 254 -11.16 5.74 14.88
CA LYS A 254 -11.00 6.49 16.14
C LYS A 254 -12.19 7.42 16.39
N SER A 255 -12.87 7.14 17.50
CA SER A 255 -14.08 7.82 17.89
C SER A 255 -13.85 9.33 18.01
N ARG A 256 -14.56 10.12 17.20
CA ARG A 256 -15.37 11.15 17.86
C ARG A 256 -16.25 10.36 18.81
N SER A 257 -16.03 10.51 20.11
CA SER A 257 -16.99 9.97 21.08
C SER A 257 -18.36 10.40 20.57
N TRP A 258 -19.21 9.46 20.16
CA TRP A 258 -20.63 9.71 20.23
C TRP A 258 -20.86 9.87 21.73
N ARG A 259 -20.74 11.11 22.22
CA ARG A 259 -21.42 11.48 23.45
C ARG A 259 -22.84 11.11 23.16
N ASN A 260 -23.34 10.14 23.89
CA ASN A 260 -24.73 9.73 23.92
C ASN A 260 -25.58 11.01 23.78
N PRO A 261 -26.10 11.33 22.58
CA PRO A 261 -26.83 12.56 22.46
C PRO A 261 -28.16 12.21 23.10
N HIS A 262 -28.34 12.63 24.36
CA HIS A 262 -29.69 12.94 24.80
C HIS A 262 -30.16 14.02 23.83
N ILE A 263 -30.94 13.60 22.85
CA ILE A 263 -31.64 14.48 21.92
C ILE A 263 -32.99 14.73 22.58
N PRO A 264 -33.17 15.81 23.35
CA PRO A 264 -34.49 16.18 23.82
C PRO A 264 -35.33 16.58 22.60
N MET A 265 -36.39 15.82 22.33
CA MET A 265 -37.45 16.30 21.44
C MET A 265 -38.41 17.17 22.25
N ARG A 266 -38.57 18.43 21.83
CA ARG A 266 -39.67 19.30 22.27
C ARG A 266 -40.58 19.57 21.08
N ILE A 267 -41.89 19.55 21.32
CA ILE A 267 -42.86 20.02 20.35
C ILE A 267 -42.85 21.56 20.42
N ARG A 268 -42.29 22.22 19.41
CA ARG A 268 -42.38 23.68 19.28
C ARG A 268 -43.63 24.05 18.49
N THR A 269 -44.25 25.16 18.89
CA THR A 269 -45.45 25.70 18.25
C THR A 269 -45.21 25.96 16.76
N CYS A 270 -46.11 25.46 15.91
CA CYS A 270 -46.21 25.93 14.53
C CYS A 270 -46.81 27.35 14.57
N SER A 271 -46.00 28.37 14.31
CA SER A 271 -46.48 29.74 14.18
C SER A 271 -47.24 29.90 12.86
N PRO A 272 -48.51 30.35 12.85
CA PRO A 272 -49.26 30.59 11.63
C PRO A 272 -48.93 31.98 11.10
N THR A 273 -47.69 32.24 10.70
CA THR A 273 -47.40 33.44 9.88
C THR A 273 -46.12 33.26 9.07
N ARG A 274 -46.28 33.40 7.74
CA ARG A 274 -45.29 33.35 6.64
C ARG A 274 -44.87 31.97 6.16
N LEU A 275 -45.60 31.50 5.13
CA LEU A 275 -45.00 30.85 3.97
C LEU A 275 -43.88 31.76 3.40
N PRO A 276 -42.69 31.21 3.13
CA PRO A 276 -42.05 31.41 1.86
C PRO A 276 -42.15 30.12 1.06
N ALA A 277 -42.63 30.26 -0.17
CA ALA A 277 -42.68 29.21 -1.15
C ALA A 277 -41.28 28.62 -1.41
N THR A 278 -41.29 27.37 -1.88
CA THR A 278 -40.19 26.62 -2.52
C THR A 278 -39.00 26.26 -1.64
N GLN A 279 -39.01 25.04 -1.08
CA GLN A 279 -37.99 24.02 -1.40
C GLN A 279 -38.65 22.64 -1.43
N ALA A 280 -38.37 21.90 -2.50
CA ALA A 280 -38.96 20.64 -2.86
C ALA A 280 -38.48 19.48 -1.94
N LEU A 281 -39.42 18.60 -1.60
CA LEU A 281 -39.16 17.25 -1.11
C LEU A 281 -38.42 16.41 -2.16
N PRO A 282 -37.43 15.59 -1.79
CA PRO A 282 -37.22 14.31 -2.46
C PRO A 282 -38.11 13.26 -1.79
N ARG A 283 -39.05 12.72 -2.59
CA ARG A 283 -39.74 11.46 -2.34
C ARG A 283 -38.72 10.33 -2.23
N LEU A 284 -38.78 9.54 -1.16
CA LEU A 284 -38.36 8.14 -1.21
C LEU A 284 -39.62 7.30 -1.39
N ALA A 285 -39.80 6.83 -2.62
CA ALA A 285 -40.72 5.76 -2.97
C ALA A 285 -40.08 4.44 -2.56
N ALA A 286 -40.78 3.66 -1.75
CA ALA A 286 -40.57 2.22 -1.67
C ALA A 286 -41.38 1.56 -2.80
N SER A 287 -40.73 0.75 -3.63
CA SER A 287 -41.38 -0.19 -4.52
C SER A 287 -41.09 -1.60 -4.04
N VAL A 288 -42.20 -2.32 -3.77
CA VAL A 288 -42.45 -3.79 -3.76
C VAL A 288 -41.31 -4.71 -3.35
#